data_AF-A0A378MX23-F1
#
_entry.id   AF-A0A378MX23-F1
#
_cell.length_a   1.000
_cell.length_b   1.000
_cell.length_c   1.000
_cell.angle_alpha   90.00
_cell.angle_beta   90.00
_cell.angle_gamma   90.00
#
_symmetry.space_group_name_H-M   'P 1'
#
loop_
_entity.id
_entity.type
_entity.pdbx_description
1 polymer ?
#
loop_
_entity_poly.entity_id
_entity_poly.type
_entity_poly.pdbx_seq_one_letter_code
_entity_poly.pdbx_strand_id
1 'polypeptide(L)'
;MAHTELVTSIQEGKKINVVLFDNMANGCINNLQIGNGMDSFGTEFRFRNGETNQLNGGLVPIDFAKNAEAYGCKTYRVTNEAELRAALDDAKKQTVSTLIDIKVLPKTMAHGYGCWWHVGVAEVSESERIQQAANAPKSS
;
A
#
# COMPACT_ATOMS: atom_id res chain seq x y z
N MET A 1 -8.58 5.76 1.73
CA MET A 1 -9.88 6.18 2.31
C MET A 1 -9.65 6.53 3.78
N ALA A 2 -10.36 7.52 4.33
CA ALA A 2 -10.22 8.09 5.68
C ALA A 2 -9.06 9.09 5.95
N HIS A 3 -8.37 9.59 4.90
CA HIS A 3 -7.34 10.64 5.10
C HIS A 3 -7.91 11.96 5.63
N THR A 4 -9.20 12.23 5.42
CA THR A 4 -9.90 13.43 5.92
C THR A 4 -10.05 13.44 7.44
N GLU A 5 -9.98 12.29 8.11
CA GLU A 5 -10.03 12.24 9.58
C GLU A 5 -8.79 12.85 10.25
N LEU A 6 -7.72 13.11 9.47
CA LEU A 6 -6.61 13.94 9.93
C LEU A 6 -7.12 15.33 10.34
N VAL A 7 -8.07 15.91 9.61
CA VAL A 7 -8.69 17.22 9.94
C VAL A 7 -9.36 17.16 11.31
N THR A 8 -10.11 16.09 11.60
CA THR A 8 -10.74 15.86 12.90
C THR A 8 -9.70 15.82 14.02
N SER A 9 -8.56 15.13 13.81
CA SER A 9 -7.48 15.08 14.80
C SER A 9 -6.89 16.46 15.11
N ILE A 10 -6.77 17.32 14.09
CA ILE A 10 -6.29 18.70 14.22
C ILE A 10 -7.33 19.56 14.94
N GLN A 11 -8.59 19.48 14.53
CA GLN A 11 -9.71 20.20 15.12
C GLN A 11 -9.85 19.92 16.61
N GLU A 12 -9.76 18.66 17.02
CA GLU A 12 -9.94 18.23 18.41
C GLU A 12 -8.65 18.33 19.25
N GLY A 13 -7.54 18.74 18.63
CA GLY A 13 -6.22 18.76 19.28
C GLY A 13 -5.78 17.39 19.80
N LYS A 14 -6.27 16.31 19.19
CA LYS A 14 -5.96 14.92 19.58
C LYS A 14 -4.88 14.36 18.66
N LYS A 15 -3.63 14.52 19.11
CA LYS A 15 -2.47 14.03 18.37
C LYS A 15 -2.53 12.52 18.15
N ILE A 16 -2.38 12.13 16.88
CA ILE A 16 -2.09 10.76 16.44
C ILE A 16 -0.81 10.74 15.59
N ASN A 17 -0.09 9.61 15.59
CA ASN A 17 1.05 9.40 14.69
C ASN A 17 0.68 8.33 13.67
N VAL A 18 0.59 8.71 12.40
CA VAL A 18 0.26 7.80 11.30
C VAL A 18 1.55 7.33 10.63
N VAL A 19 1.73 6.02 10.54
CA VAL A 19 2.83 5.39 9.82
C VAL A 19 2.26 4.75 8.57
N LEU A 20 2.56 5.31 7.41
CA LEU A 20 2.02 4.89 6.13
C LEU A 20 3.10 4.16 5.32
N PHE A 21 2.88 2.88 5.05
CA PHE A 21 3.69 2.13 4.07
C PHE A 21 3.14 2.38 2.67
N ASP A 22 3.77 3.27 1.93
CA ASP A 22 3.40 3.58 0.56
C ASP A 22 4.13 2.66 -0.42
N ASN A 23 3.42 1.62 -0.86
CA ASN A 23 3.84 0.67 -1.90
C ASN A 23 3.20 0.96 -3.27
N MET A 24 2.57 2.13 -3.45
CA MET A 24 1.88 2.54 -4.68
C MET A 24 0.86 1.51 -5.20
N ALA A 25 0.22 0.76 -4.29
CA ALA A 25 -0.70 -0.31 -4.66
C ALA A 25 -1.77 -0.58 -3.60
N ASN A 26 -2.86 -1.21 -4.04
CA ASN A 26 -3.72 -2.02 -3.19
C ASN A 26 -3.03 -3.37 -2.91
N GLY A 27 -1.94 -3.33 -2.14
CA GLY A 27 -0.96 -4.42 -2.01
C GLY A 27 -1.53 -5.78 -1.61
N CYS A 28 -2.48 -5.83 -0.68
CA CYS A 28 -3.09 -7.11 -0.25
C CYS A 28 -3.88 -7.80 -1.38
N ILE A 29 -4.61 -7.02 -2.19
CA ILE A 29 -5.37 -7.53 -3.33
C ILE A 29 -4.42 -7.94 -4.45
N ASN A 30 -3.39 -7.13 -4.72
CA ASN A 30 -2.36 -7.46 -5.70
C ASN A 30 -1.68 -8.80 -5.36
N ASN A 31 -1.37 -9.03 -4.09
CA ASN A 31 -0.73 -10.26 -3.65
C ASN A 31 -1.63 -11.48 -3.84
N LEU A 32 -2.94 -11.34 -3.57
CA LEU A 32 -3.90 -12.40 -3.88
C LEU A 32 -4.01 -12.69 -5.37
N GLN A 33 -4.03 -11.66 -6.23
CA GLN A 33 -4.07 -11.85 -7.67
C GLN A 33 -2.85 -12.63 -8.16
N ILE A 34 -1.65 -12.16 -7.79
CA ILE A 34 -0.38 -12.77 -8.16
C ILE A 34 -0.25 -14.19 -7.60
N GLY A 35 -0.64 -14.39 -6.34
CA GLY A 35 -0.60 -15.67 -5.64
C GLY A 35 -1.55 -16.72 -6.22
N ASN A 36 -2.67 -16.30 -6.82
CA ASN A 36 -3.60 -17.16 -7.55
C ASN A 36 -3.30 -17.25 -9.05
N GLY A 37 -2.09 -16.85 -9.46
CA GLY A 37 -1.61 -17.01 -10.83
C GLY A 37 -2.05 -15.93 -11.82
N MET A 38 -2.84 -14.94 -11.39
CA MET A 38 -3.25 -13.80 -12.23
C MET A 38 -2.16 -12.72 -12.26
N ASP A 39 -2.15 -11.92 -13.32
CA ASP A 39 -1.39 -10.67 -13.33
C ASP A 39 -2.06 -9.61 -12.45
N SER A 40 -1.29 -8.56 -12.10
CA SER A 40 -1.85 -7.39 -11.42
C SER A 40 -2.91 -6.74 -12.31
N PHE A 41 -4.15 -6.66 -11.81
CA PHE A 41 -5.25 -6.04 -12.54
C PHE A 41 -5.83 -4.87 -11.75
N GLY A 42 -5.42 -3.66 -12.09
CA GLY A 42 -5.90 -2.42 -11.46
C GLY A 42 -5.52 -2.26 -9.99
N THR A 43 -4.61 -3.08 -9.47
CA THR A 43 -4.20 -3.07 -8.06
C THR A 43 -2.91 -2.29 -7.82
N GLU A 44 -2.14 -1.98 -8.86
CA GLU A 44 -1.04 -1.01 -8.80
C GLU A 44 -1.52 0.36 -9.29
N PHE A 45 -1.14 1.43 -8.60
CA PHE A 45 -1.49 2.80 -9.00
C PHE A 45 -0.61 3.20 -10.18
N ARG A 46 -1.08 2.92 -11.39
CA ARG A 46 -0.35 3.19 -12.64
C ARG A 46 -1.09 4.18 -13.51
N PHE A 47 -0.31 4.98 -14.22
CA PHE A 47 -0.84 5.79 -15.32
C PHE A 47 -1.39 4.91 -16.44
N ARG A 48 -2.38 5.43 -17.14
CA ARG A 48 -2.88 4.84 -18.38
C ARG A 48 -1.81 4.94 -19.45
N ASN A 49 -1.47 3.82 -20.07
CA ASN A 49 -0.58 3.75 -21.22
C ASN A 49 -1.35 4.17 -22.48
N GLY A 50 -0.81 5.13 -23.22
CA GLY A 50 -1.44 5.67 -24.44
C GLY A 50 -1.48 4.68 -25.60
N GLU A 51 -0.55 3.72 -25.67
CA GLU A 51 -0.46 2.74 -26.76
C GLU A 51 -1.41 1.56 -26.55
N THR A 52 -1.41 1.02 -25.33
CA THR A 52 -2.20 -0.19 -25.00
C THR A 52 -3.58 0.13 -24.43
N ASN A 53 -3.82 1.38 -24.04
CA ASN A 53 -5.00 1.83 -23.29
C ASN A 53 -5.23 1.05 -21.97
N GLN A 54 -4.20 0.42 -21.44
CA GLN A 54 -4.24 -0.32 -20.17
C GLN A 54 -3.58 0.49 -19.04
N LEU A 55 -3.85 0.12 -17.79
CA LEU A 55 -3.21 0.70 -16.59
C LEU A 55 -1.84 0.05 -16.33
N ASN A 56 -0.97 0.02 -17.34
CA ASN A 56 0.36 -0.59 -17.28
C ASN A 56 1.49 0.43 -17.54
N GLY A 57 1.21 1.73 -17.45
CA GLY A 57 2.22 2.78 -17.52
C GLY A 57 3.08 2.88 -16.25
N GLY A 58 3.77 4.01 -16.09
CA GLY A 58 4.55 4.32 -14.88
C GLY A 58 3.68 4.37 -13.61
N LEU A 59 4.31 4.20 -12.44
CA LEU A 59 3.62 4.35 -11.15
C LEU A 59 3.22 5.80 -10.92
N VAL A 60 2.06 6.02 -10.32
CA VAL A 60 1.56 7.34 -9.91
C VAL A 60 2.26 7.72 -8.60
N PRO A 61 3.10 8.77 -8.58
CA PRO A 61 3.89 9.14 -7.41
C PRO A 61 3.07 10.04 -6.47
N ILE A 62 2.18 9.44 -5.68
CA ILE A 62 1.41 10.19 -4.69
C ILE A 62 2.34 10.62 -3.54
N ASP A 63 2.28 11.90 -3.17
CA ASP A 63 2.98 12.45 -2.02
C ASP A 63 2.00 12.58 -0.84
N PHE A 64 1.91 11.53 -0.03
CA PHE A 64 0.99 11.50 1.10
C PHE A 64 1.45 12.41 2.23
N ALA A 65 2.76 12.63 2.36
CA ALA A 65 3.32 13.62 3.28
C ALA A 65 2.80 15.03 2.95
N LYS A 66 2.80 15.44 1.67
CA LYS A 66 2.22 16.74 1.28
C LYS A 66 0.72 16.82 1.49
N ASN A 67 -0.02 15.74 1.22
CA ASN A 67 -1.47 15.72 1.47
C ASN A 67 -1.79 15.92 2.95
N ALA A 68 -1.07 15.26 3.85
CA ALA A 68 -1.27 15.42 5.29
C ALA A 68 -0.76 16.76 5.83
N GLU A 69 0.32 17.30 5.25
CA GLU A 69 0.81 18.65 5.55
C GLU A 69 -0.25 19.71 5.23
N ALA A 70 -0.95 19.57 4.10
CA ALA A 70 -2.06 20.46 3.73
C ALA A 70 -3.22 20.46 4.73
N TYR A 71 -3.41 19.37 5.50
CA TYR A 71 -4.38 19.30 6.59
C TYR A 71 -3.84 19.86 7.93
N GLY A 72 -2.57 20.26 7.99
CA GLY A 72 -1.93 20.80 9.20
C GLY A 72 -1.13 19.78 10.02
N CYS A 73 -0.91 18.58 9.51
CA CYS A 73 -0.04 17.60 10.17
C CYS A 73 1.44 17.97 10.01
N LYS A 74 2.28 17.57 10.96
CA LYS A 74 3.73 17.49 10.73
C LYS A 74 4.05 16.22 9.96
N THR A 75 4.77 16.33 8.85
CA THR A 75 4.98 15.17 7.98
C THR A 75 6.46 14.87 7.73
N TYR A 76 6.71 13.61 7.38
CA TYR A 76 8.01 13.07 7.06
C TYR A 76 7.88 12.19 5.84
N ARG A 77 8.79 12.36 4.89
CA ARG A 77 8.94 11.44 3.77
C ARG A 77 10.23 10.67 3.99
N VAL A 78 10.14 9.35 4.06
CA VAL A 78 11.28 8.48 4.37
C VAL A 78 11.45 7.41 3.29
N THR A 79 12.69 7.14 2.94
CA THR A 79 13.11 6.23 1.87
C THR A 79 14.11 5.19 2.34
N ASN A 80 14.57 5.29 3.59
CA ASN A 80 15.50 4.36 4.22
C ASN A 80 15.27 4.26 5.73
N GLU A 81 15.92 3.28 6.35
CA GLU A 81 15.76 2.98 7.78
C GLU A 81 16.26 4.12 8.70
N ALA A 82 17.35 4.80 8.33
CA ALA A 82 17.91 5.88 9.13
C ALA A 82 16.93 7.07 9.21
N GLU A 83 16.34 7.45 8.08
CA GLU A 83 15.29 8.46 7.99
C GLU A 83 14.04 8.06 8.79
N LEU A 84 13.64 6.79 8.74
CA LEU A 84 12.52 6.28 9.53
C LEU A 84 12.78 6.42 11.04
N ARG A 85 13.97 6.04 11.51
CA ARG A 85 14.37 6.19 12.93
C ARG A 85 14.33 7.66 13.35
N ALA A 86 14.90 8.55 12.54
CA ALA A 86 14.89 9.99 12.81
C ALA A 86 13.46 10.57 12.85
N ALA A 87 12.61 10.18 11.89
CA ALA A 87 11.22 10.61 11.83
C ALA A 87 10.41 10.15 13.06
N LEU A 88 10.60 8.90 13.50
CA LEU A 88 9.95 8.37 14.70
C LEU A 88 10.38 9.12 15.96
N ASP A 89 11.66 9.47 16.08
CA ASP A 89 12.17 10.21 17.24
C ASP A 89 11.72 11.67 17.26
N ASP A 90 11.60 12.31 16.10
CA ASP A 90 11.04 13.65 16.00
C ASP A 90 9.52 13.66 16.22
N ALA A 91 8.79 12.70 15.66
CA ALA A 91 7.34 12.58 15.80
C ALA A 91 6.91 12.48 17.27
N LYS A 92 7.71 11.85 18.15
CA LYS A 92 7.47 11.82 19.60
C LYS A 92 7.43 13.22 20.23
N LYS A 93 8.23 14.16 19.71
CA LYS A 93 8.38 15.53 20.25
C LYS A 93 7.33 16.50 19.70
N GLN A 94 6.66 16.16 18.61
CA GLN A 94 5.65 17.02 18.00
C GLN A 94 4.40 17.15 18.88
N THR A 95 3.77 18.31 18.84
CA THR A 95 2.52 18.61 19.57
C THR A 95 1.27 18.44 18.71
N VAL A 96 1.44 18.28 17.40
CA VAL A 96 0.38 18.08 16.40
C VAL A 96 0.44 16.66 15.83
N SER A 97 -0.67 16.19 15.24
CA SER A 97 -0.72 14.91 14.52
C SER A 97 0.37 14.82 13.44
N THR A 98 0.91 13.62 13.27
CA THR A 98 2.02 13.37 12.34
C THR A 98 1.68 12.32 11.29
N LEU A 99 2.29 12.43 10.11
CA LEU A 99 2.30 11.37 9.10
C LEU A 99 3.73 11.08 8.63
N ILE A 100 4.14 9.82 8.75
CA ILE A 100 5.40 9.30 8.20
C ILE A 100 5.06 8.49 6.95
N ASP A 101 5.38 9.05 5.79
CA ASP A 101 5.22 8.46 4.45
C ASP A 101 6.46 7.62 4.13
N ILE A 102 6.37 6.31 4.38
CA ILE A 102 7.43 5.33 4.17
C ILE A 102 7.33 4.80 2.75
N LYS A 103 8.25 5.22 1.89
CA LYS A 103 8.33 4.70 0.52
C LYS A 103 8.89 3.29 0.55
N VAL A 104 8.08 2.34 0.11
CA VAL A 104 8.45 0.93 -0.05
C VAL A 104 8.22 0.52 -1.51
N LEU A 105 9.08 -0.35 -2.04
CA LEU A 105 8.90 -0.82 -3.40
C LEU A 105 7.64 -1.68 -3.49
N PRO A 106 6.87 -1.59 -4.59
CA PRO A 106 5.81 -2.55 -4.84
C PRO A 106 6.38 -3.98 -4.77
N LYS A 107 5.65 -4.89 -4.13
CA LYS A 107 6.01 -6.32 -3.98
C LYS A 107 7.12 -6.64 -2.95
N THR A 108 7.67 -5.67 -2.22
CA THR A 108 8.45 -5.97 -1.01
C THR A 108 7.50 -6.16 0.19
N MET A 109 6.87 -7.33 0.26
CA MET A 109 6.01 -7.73 1.39
C MET A 109 6.55 -9.04 1.99
N ALA A 110 6.25 -9.29 3.26
CA ALA A 110 6.58 -10.57 3.90
C ALA A 110 5.96 -11.74 3.12
N HIS A 111 6.74 -12.78 2.88
CA HIS A 111 6.26 -14.00 2.24
C HIS A 111 5.35 -14.77 3.20
N GLY A 112 4.11 -15.02 2.76
CA GLY A 112 3.12 -15.76 3.54
C GLY A 112 2.40 -14.88 4.56
N TYR A 113 1.08 -14.84 4.47
CA TYR A 113 0.29 -14.44 5.63
C TYR A 113 0.35 -15.62 6.60
N GLY A 114 0.97 -15.45 7.77
CA GLY A 114 0.84 -16.43 8.87
C GLY A 114 -0.58 -16.54 9.43
N CYS A 115 -1.56 -15.97 8.73
CA CYS A 115 -2.97 -15.94 9.04
C CYS A 115 -3.74 -16.48 7.83
N TRP A 116 -4.52 -17.53 8.07
CA TRP A 116 -5.37 -18.22 7.11
C TRP A 116 -6.39 -17.26 6.48
N TRP A 117 -6.19 -16.90 5.21
CA TRP A 117 -7.22 -16.21 4.41
C TRP A 117 -7.37 -16.92 3.07
N HIS A 118 -8.42 -17.74 2.95
CA HIS A 118 -8.77 -18.44 1.72
C HIS A 118 -9.60 -17.53 0.82
N VAL A 119 -9.11 -17.30 -0.39
CA VAL A 119 -9.87 -16.68 -1.47
C VAL A 119 -9.96 -17.68 -2.61
N GLY A 120 -11.17 -17.88 -3.15
CA GLY A 120 -11.42 -18.83 -4.23
C GLY A 120 -10.61 -18.49 -5.49
N VAL A 121 -9.99 -19.50 -6.09
CA VAL A 121 -9.40 -19.40 -7.43
C VAL A 121 -10.53 -19.40 -8.46
N ALA A 122 -10.36 -18.75 -9.61
CA ALA A 122 -11.34 -18.81 -10.69
C ALA A 122 -11.57 -20.28 -11.12
N GLU A 123 -12.82 -20.75 -11.02
CA GLU A 123 -13.22 -22.14 -11.28
C GLU A 123 -13.11 -22.53 -12.76
N VAL A 124 -13.17 -21.55 -13.66
CA VAL A 124 -12.96 -21.72 -15.11
C VAL A 124 -11.93 -20.68 -15.57
N SER A 125 -10.79 -21.14 -16.06
CA SER A 125 -9.76 -20.28 -16.66
C SER A 125 -9.06 -21.03 -17.80
N GLU A 126 -8.79 -20.33 -18.90
CA GLU A 126 -7.97 -20.85 -20.02
C GLU A 126 -6.46 -20.73 -19.76
N SER A 127 -6.06 -20.08 -18.66
CA SER A 127 -4.66 -19.91 -18.28
C SER A 127 -4.14 -21.12 -17.51
N GLU A 128 -3.13 -21.79 -18.06
CA GLU A 128 -2.45 -22.92 -17.40
C GLU A 128 -1.92 -22.56 -16.00
N ARG A 129 -1.45 -21.32 -15.80
CA ARG A 129 -0.95 -20.83 -14.50
C ARG A 129 -2.06 -20.75 -13.45
N ILE A 130 -3.27 -20.37 -13.84
CA ILE A 130 -4.44 -20.28 -12.95
C ILE A 130 -4.97 -21.69 -12.66
N GLN A 131 -4.98 -22.59 -13.64
CA GLN A 131 -5.36 -23.99 -13.46
C GLN A 131 -4.38 -24.72 -12.51
N GLN A 132 -3.08 -24.46 -12.62
CA GLN A 132 -2.07 -25.00 -11.69
C GLN A 132 -2.27 -24.49 -10.27
N ALA A 133 -2.58 -23.20 -10.08
CA ALA A 133 -2.90 -22.64 -8.77
C ALA A 133 -4.18 -23.25 -8.17
N ALA A 134 -5.19 -23.55 -8.99
CA ALA A 134 -6.41 -24.23 -8.55
C ALA A 134 -6.17 -25.68 -8.12
N ASN A 135 -5.24 -26.38 -8.79
CA ASN A 135 -4.92 -27.79 -8.54
C ASN A 135 -3.84 -28.02 -7.47
N ALA A 136 -3.19 -26.95 -6.97
CA ALA A 136 -2.16 -27.07 -5.95
C ALA A 136 -2.75 -27.55 -4.61
N PRO A 137 -2.09 -28.50 -3.90
CA PRO A 137 -2.58 -29.00 -2.63
C PRO A 137 -2.63 -27.86 -1.61
N LYS A 138 -3.83 -27.63 -1.05
CA LYS A 138 -4.09 -26.59 -0.06
C LYS A 138 -3.40 -27.00 1.24
N SER A 139 -2.34 -26.30 1.64
CA SER A 139 -1.69 -26.52 2.93
C SER A 139 -2.63 -26.08 4.05
N SER A 140 -2.99 -27.03 4.91
CA SER A 140 -3.75 -26.87 6.16
C SER A 140 -3.02 -26.03 7.19
#